data_AF-A0AAE4D464-F1
#
_entry.id   AF-A0AAE4D464-F1
#
_cell.length_a   1.000
_cell.length_b   1.000
_cell.length_c   1.000
_cell.angle_alpha   90.00
_cell.angle_beta   90.00
_cell.angle_gamma   90.00
#
_symmetry.space_group_name_H-M   'P 1'
#
loop_
_entity.id
_entity.type
_entity.pdbx_description
1 polymer ?
#
loop_
_entity_poly.entity_id
_entity_poly.type
_entity_poly.pdbx_seq_one_letter_code
_entity_poly.pdbx_strand_id
1 'polypeptide(L)'
;MLRLTLCTLLIGLATAAPAAAAPQLVISGGGFGHGVGMSQWGAQGQALQGKGYRAIVTSYFPGTQVARARIRQTLRVRLTVAPSPFFSGATRAGTATLDPRATYRARLRGTRVELRAPGRRTVTIPASATISGRGPLSVGGFGKVRGALELSADDIDGMLQVVNRVGVEDYLRGVVTQEAYGSWRPAALQAQAVVSRTYAVAVVKAGTVGFDQFADTRSQKYSGVGGESASGDRAVRATRGQVVTYRGRAVPVFFHSSSGGRTDSAADGFGMTPQPWLVSVADPADATPANPHHRWTQRIALARAERLLRAHGWLRGSLTAIEVRARTSSGRIVTATVSGSGGEVVVTGDDLAFVLGQQSSLASYAIRR
;
A
#
# COMPACT_ATOMS: atom_id res chain seq x y z
N MET A 1 74.47 -48.03 21.06
CA MET A 1 73.80 -47.58 22.30
C MET A 1 72.80 -46.49 21.95
N LEU A 2 71.54 -46.77 22.26
CA LEU A 2 70.32 -46.03 21.91
C LEU A 2 70.27 -44.67 22.63
N ARG A 3 69.97 -43.56 21.94
CA ARG A 3 69.50 -42.32 22.57
C ARG A 3 68.18 -41.91 21.91
N LEU A 4 67.07 -42.17 22.62
CA LEU A 4 65.75 -41.63 22.33
C LEU A 4 65.75 -40.14 22.70
N THR A 5 65.45 -39.26 21.74
CA THR A 5 65.14 -37.85 22.01
C THR A 5 63.63 -37.67 21.90
N LEU A 6 62.98 -37.44 23.03
CA LEU A 6 61.54 -37.21 23.13
C LEU A 6 61.24 -35.74 22.74
N CYS A 7 60.68 -35.53 21.55
CA CYS A 7 60.16 -34.22 21.15
C CYS A 7 58.72 -34.05 21.68
N THR A 8 58.56 -33.28 22.75
CA THR A 8 57.26 -32.79 23.21
C THR A 8 56.72 -31.75 22.23
N LEU A 9 55.69 -32.13 21.47
CA LEU A 9 54.96 -31.21 20.59
C LEU A 9 54.01 -30.36 21.44
N LEU A 10 54.36 -29.10 21.69
CA LEU A 10 53.46 -28.09 22.24
C LEU A 10 52.45 -27.70 21.16
N ILE A 11 51.23 -28.25 21.22
CA ILE A 11 50.10 -27.78 20.42
C ILE A 11 49.62 -26.47 21.04
N GLY A 12 50.12 -25.35 20.52
CA GLY A 12 49.55 -24.04 20.81
C GLY A 12 48.13 -23.97 20.24
N LEU A 13 47.12 -23.88 21.12
CA LEU A 13 45.78 -23.45 20.71
C LEU A 13 45.87 -21.99 20.27
N ALA A 14 46.06 -21.76 18.97
CA ALA A 14 45.86 -20.45 18.38
C ALA A 14 44.36 -20.12 18.45
N THR A 15 43.97 -19.24 19.38
CA THR A 15 42.66 -18.62 19.36
C THR A 15 42.54 -17.80 18.09
N ALA A 16 41.73 -18.23 17.13
CA ALA A 16 41.44 -17.45 15.94
C ALA A 16 40.93 -16.07 16.35
N ALA A 17 41.57 -15.01 15.84
CA ALA A 17 41.09 -13.64 16.03
C ALA A 17 39.63 -13.55 15.53
N PRO A 18 38.74 -12.83 16.23
CA PRO A 18 37.38 -12.65 15.75
C PRO A 18 37.44 -11.99 14.36
N ALA A 19 36.80 -12.62 13.38
CA ALA A 19 36.72 -12.08 12.03
C ALA A 19 36.16 -10.65 12.08
N ALA A 20 36.87 -9.70 11.46
CA ALA A 20 36.40 -8.32 11.37
C ALA A 20 34.98 -8.32 10.76
N ALA A 21 34.05 -7.64 11.43
CA ALA A 21 32.68 -7.56 10.95
C ALA A 21 32.65 -6.94 9.55
N ALA A 22 31.98 -7.57 8.60
CA ALA A 22 31.90 -7.05 7.24
C ALA A 22 31.27 -5.65 7.24
N PRO A 23 31.76 -4.69 6.42
CA PRO A 23 31.27 -3.32 6.41
C PRO A 23 29.77 -3.25 6.06
N GLN A 24 29.05 -2.38 6.74
CA GLN A 24 27.59 -2.22 6.63
C GLN A 24 27.19 -0.75 6.46
N LEU A 25 26.13 -0.54 5.67
CA LEU A 25 25.32 0.66 5.77
C LEU A 25 24.24 0.42 6.85
N VAL A 26 24.33 1.19 7.92
CA VAL A 26 23.33 1.22 8.99
C VAL A 26 22.36 2.36 8.70
N ILE A 27 21.08 2.02 8.61
CA ILE A 27 19.99 2.95 8.39
C ILE A 27 19.14 2.97 9.66
N SER A 28 19.06 4.11 10.32
CA SER A 28 18.19 4.29 11.50
C SER A 28 17.00 5.14 11.09
N GLY A 29 15.79 4.70 11.41
CA GLY A 29 14.59 5.38 10.94
C GLY A 29 13.37 5.12 11.80
N GLY A 30 12.23 5.55 11.29
CA GLY A 30 10.92 5.35 11.91
C GLY A 30 9.80 5.48 10.89
N GLY A 31 8.58 5.21 11.31
CA GLY A 31 7.41 5.18 10.43
C GLY A 31 7.46 4.08 9.35
N PHE A 32 6.32 3.90 8.69
CA PHE A 32 6.17 3.03 7.51
C PHE A 32 5.10 3.62 6.58
N GLY A 33 5.48 3.85 5.33
CA GLY A 33 4.65 4.46 4.30
C GLY A 33 4.93 5.95 4.17
N HIS A 34 4.06 6.63 3.43
CA HIS A 34 4.29 7.99 2.93
C HIS A 34 4.10 9.11 3.98
N GLY A 35 3.59 8.82 5.18
CA GLY A 35 3.51 9.78 6.29
C GLY A 35 2.36 10.80 6.24
N VAL A 36 1.65 10.94 5.12
CA VAL A 36 0.55 11.92 4.97
C VAL A 36 -0.78 11.38 5.51
N GLY A 37 -1.54 12.22 6.21
CA GLY A 37 -2.88 11.87 6.72
C GLY A 37 -2.86 10.94 7.93
N MET A 38 -3.83 10.04 8.04
CA MET A 38 -4.01 9.23 9.25
C MET A 38 -2.97 8.10 9.36
N SER A 39 -2.24 8.04 10.48
CA SER A 39 -1.43 6.86 10.85
C SER A 39 -2.34 5.73 11.34
N GLN A 40 -2.20 4.54 10.80
CA GLN A 40 -2.97 3.36 11.19
C GLN A 40 -2.60 2.90 12.60
N TRP A 41 -1.30 2.79 12.90
CA TRP A 41 -0.81 2.49 14.24
C TRP A 41 -1.12 3.60 15.24
N GLY A 42 -1.03 4.87 14.82
CA GLY A 42 -1.43 6.00 15.64
C GLY A 42 -2.93 5.98 15.96
N ALA A 43 -3.79 5.66 14.98
CA ALA A 43 -5.22 5.48 15.20
C ALA A 43 -5.52 4.33 16.18
N GLN A 44 -4.80 3.22 16.08
CA GLN A 44 -4.88 2.13 17.05
C GLN A 44 -4.41 2.56 18.44
N GLY A 45 -3.31 3.30 18.57
CA GLY A 45 -2.83 3.85 19.83
C GLY A 45 -3.83 4.79 20.48
N GLN A 46 -4.44 5.68 19.70
CA GLN A 46 -5.49 6.57 20.18
C GLN A 46 -6.74 5.80 20.62
N ALA A 47 -7.11 4.73 19.92
CA ALA A 47 -8.21 3.86 20.32
C ALA A 47 -7.90 3.05 21.59
N LEU A 48 -6.64 2.65 21.81
CA LEU A 48 -6.18 2.02 23.06
C LEU A 48 -6.25 3.01 24.23
N GLN A 49 -6.03 4.29 23.98
CA GLN A 49 -6.23 5.39 24.95
C GLN A 49 -7.70 5.77 25.15
N GLY A 50 -8.65 5.02 24.58
CA GLY A 50 -10.09 5.22 24.78
C GLY A 50 -10.75 6.26 23.87
N LYS A 51 -10.02 6.84 22.90
CA LYS A 51 -10.63 7.80 21.96
C LYS A 51 -11.61 7.09 21.02
N GLY A 52 -12.76 7.73 20.80
CA GLY A 52 -13.74 7.30 19.78
C GLY A 52 -13.26 7.63 18.36
N TYR A 53 -13.76 6.88 17.36
CA TYR A 53 -13.32 7.00 15.96
C TYR A 53 -13.43 8.41 15.37
N ARG A 54 -14.46 9.19 15.76
CA ARG A 54 -14.59 10.57 15.27
C ARG A 54 -13.43 11.44 15.74
N ALA A 55 -13.09 11.36 17.02
CA ALA A 55 -11.98 12.10 17.61
C ALA A 55 -10.63 11.69 17.00
N ILE A 56 -10.44 10.38 16.74
CA ILE A 56 -9.28 9.85 16.04
C ILE A 56 -9.17 10.46 14.64
N VAL A 57 -10.24 10.40 13.85
CA VAL A 57 -10.24 10.94 12.48
C VAL A 57 -9.96 12.44 12.49
N THR A 58 -10.65 13.22 13.32
CA THR A 58 -10.48 14.68 13.35
C THR A 58 -9.14 15.13 13.93
N SER A 59 -8.42 14.28 14.68
CA SER A 59 -7.05 14.60 15.11
C SER A 59 -6.05 14.59 13.96
N TYR A 60 -6.30 13.78 12.93
CA TYR A 60 -5.43 13.71 11.73
C TYR A 60 -5.87 14.67 10.62
N PHE A 61 -7.12 15.13 10.63
CA PHE A 61 -7.66 16.04 9.63
C PHE A 61 -8.25 17.29 10.30
N PRO A 62 -7.43 18.27 10.72
CA PRO A 62 -7.90 19.47 11.42
C PRO A 62 -8.96 20.24 10.63
N GLY A 63 -9.93 20.82 11.34
CA GLY A 63 -11.02 21.60 10.74
C GLY A 63 -12.08 20.79 9.98
N THR A 64 -11.95 19.45 9.95
CA THR A 64 -12.94 18.56 9.33
C THR A 64 -13.95 18.00 10.34
N GLN A 65 -14.98 17.35 9.81
CA GLN A 65 -15.97 16.62 10.59
C GLN A 65 -16.28 15.27 9.95
N VAL A 66 -16.65 14.29 10.77
CA VAL A 66 -17.20 13.01 10.29
C VAL A 66 -18.72 13.14 10.15
N ALA A 67 -19.18 13.28 8.91
CA ALA A 67 -20.59 13.49 8.58
C ALA A 67 -21.10 12.41 7.62
N ARG A 68 -22.42 12.17 7.61
CA ARG A 68 -23.02 11.30 6.60
C ARG A 68 -23.06 12.02 5.25
N ALA A 69 -22.61 11.34 4.20
CA ALA A 69 -22.75 11.78 2.83
C ALA A 69 -23.67 10.83 2.05
N ARG A 70 -24.42 11.38 1.09
CA ARG A 70 -25.22 10.58 0.17
C ARG A 70 -24.33 10.02 -0.94
N ILE A 71 -23.80 8.83 -0.69
CA ILE A 71 -22.93 8.13 -1.64
C ILE A 71 -23.80 7.31 -2.59
N ARG A 72 -23.99 7.79 -3.82
CA ARG A 72 -24.69 7.06 -4.90
C ARG A 72 -23.75 6.37 -5.89
N GLN A 73 -22.45 6.63 -5.79
CA GLN A 73 -21.48 6.12 -6.74
C GLN A 73 -21.25 4.61 -6.57
N THR A 74 -21.15 3.93 -7.70
CA THR A 74 -20.53 2.60 -7.81
C THR A 74 -19.07 2.81 -8.13
N LEU A 75 -18.18 2.15 -7.40
CA LEU A 75 -16.75 2.21 -7.67
C LEU A 75 -16.38 1.19 -8.75
N ARG A 76 -15.48 1.60 -9.64
CA ARG A 76 -14.79 0.76 -10.61
C ARG A 76 -13.38 0.48 -10.11
N VAL A 77 -13.11 -0.75 -9.69
CA VAL A 77 -11.81 -1.15 -9.16
C VAL A 77 -11.11 -2.06 -10.17
N ARG A 78 -9.95 -1.66 -10.69
CA ARG A 78 -9.15 -2.52 -11.57
C ARG A 78 -8.53 -3.63 -10.75
N LEU A 79 -8.92 -4.87 -11.04
CA LEU A 79 -8.49 -6.07 -10.33
C LEU A 79 -7.21 -6.66 -10.90
N THR A 80 -7.17 -6.82 -12.22
CA THR A 80 -6.07 -7.45 -12.95
C THR A 80 -6.11 -7.08 -14.42
N VAL A 81 -5.00 -7.29 -15.13
CA VAL A 81 -4.84 -7.12 -16.57
C VAL A 81 -4.30 -8.43 -17.14
N ALA A 82 -4.97 -8.98 -18.15
CA ALA A 82 -4.58 -10.26 -18.73
C ALA A 82 -5.04 -10.36 -20.20
N PRO A 83 -4.36 -11.16 -21.05
CA PRO A 83 -4.78 -11.35 -22.45
C PRO A 83 -6.02 -12.24 -22.57
N SER A 84 -6.26 -13.10 -21.56
CA SER A 84 -7.39 -14.04 -21.52
C SER A 84 -7.89 -14.25 -20.09
N PRO A 85 -8.44 -13.20 -19.44
CA PRO A 85 -8.98 -13.32 -18.09
C PRO A 85 -10.19 -14.25 -18.09
N PHE A 86 -10.47 -14.85 -16.94
CA PHE A 86 -11.59 -15.76 -16.80
C PHE A 86 -12.37 -15.52 -15.52
N PHE A 87 -13.67 -15.81 -15.59
CA PHE A 87 -14.60 -15.63 -14.47
C PHE A 87 -15.70 -16.68 -14.46
N SER A 88 -16.37 -16.83 -13.32
CA SER A 88 -17.55 -17.70 -13.14
C SER A 88 -18.56 -17.10 -12.15
N GLY A 89 -19.74 -17.71 -12.04
CA GLY A 89 -20.83 -17.24 -11.18
C GLY A 89 -21.75 -16.20 -11.84
N ALA A 90 -21.46 -15.80 -13.07
CA ALA A 90 -22.26 -14.83 -13.81
C ALA A 90 -23.50 -15.49 -14.44
N THR A 91 -24.64 -14.82 -14.32
CA THR A 91 -25.90 -15.21 -14.99
C THR A 91 -26.19 -14.33 -16.20
N ARG A 92 -25.55 -13.16 -16.30
CA ARG A 92 -25.76 -12.18 -17.37
C ARG A 92 -24.44 -11.52 -17.79
N ALA A 93 -24.34 -11.20 -19.08
CA ALA A 93 -23.32 -10.33 -19.63
C ALA A 93 -23.97 -9.42 -20.68
N GLY A 94 -24.20 -8.15 -20.32
CA GLY A 94 -25.09 -7.27 -21.07
C GLY A 94 -26.49 -7.88 -21.21
N THR A 95 -26.95 -8.05 -22.46
CA THR A 95 -28.24 -8.68 -22.76
C THR A 95 -28.17 -10.21 -22.83
N ALA A 96 -26.98 -10.81 -22.84
CA ALA A 96 -26.79 -12.25 -22.93
C ALA A 96 -27.01 -12.95 -21.59
N THR A 97 -27.59 -14.15 -21.64
CA THR A 97 -27.72 -15.05 -20.50
C THR A 97 -26.54 -16.02 -20.46
N LEU A 98 -25.97 -16.20 -19.27
CA LEU A 98 -24.84 -17.09 -19.01
C LEU A 98 -25.24 -18.19 -18.01
N ASP A 99 -24.54 -19.32 -18.07
CA ASP A 99 -24.65 -20.37 -17.06
C ASP A 99 -23.69 -20.04 -15.90
N PRO A 100 -24.18 -19.77 -14.68
CA PRO A 100 -23.32 -19.40 -13.56
C PRO A 100 -22.38 -20.52 -13.10
N ARG A 101 -22.63 -21.78 -13.50
CA ARG A 101 -21.73 -22.92 -13.21
C ARG A 101 -20.55 -23.00 -14.17
N ALA A 102 -20.61 -22.33 -15.32
CA ALA A 102 -19.55 -22.33 -16.30
C ALA A 102 -18.46 -21.30 -15.97
N THR A 103 -17.23 -21.62 -16.35
CA THR A 103 -16.11 -20.67 -16.35
C THR A 103 -15.93 -20.13 -17.76
N TYR A 104 -16.07 -18.81 -17.90
CA TYR A 104 -15.92 -18.11 -19.16
C TYR A 104 -14.52 -17.52 -19.26
N ARG A 105 -13.82 -17.80 -20.35
CA ARG A 105 -12.60 -17.09 -20.77
C ARG A 105 -12.97 -15.97 -21.72
N ALA A 106 -12.47 -14.78 -21.44
CA ALA A 106 -12.72 -13.59 -22.23
C ALA A 106 -11.55 -13.30 -23.17
N ARG A 107 -11.82 -12.84 -24.39
CA ARG A 107 -10.79 -12.37 -25.32
C ARG A 107 -11.27 -11.14 -26.08
N LEU A 108 -10.41 -10.14 -26.21
CA LEU A 108 -10.70 -8.92 -26.97
C LEU A 108 -10.73 -9.20 -28.48
N ARG A 109 -11.70 -8.62 -29.17
CA ARG A 109 -11.91 -8.66 -30.63
C ARG A 109 -12.41 -7.30 -31.09
N GLY A 110 -11.47 -6.42 -31.45
CA GLY A 110 -11.79 -5.01 -31.73
C GLY A 110 -12.46 -4.37 -30.51
N THR A 111 -13.67 -3.86 -30.70
CA THR A 111 -14.47 -3.21 -29.64
C THR A 111 -15.36 -4.18 -28.84
N ARG A 112 -15.23 -5.48 -29.07
CA ARG A 112 -16.05 -6.52 -28.45
C ARG A 112 -15.22 -7.51 -27.64
N VAL A 113 -15.88 -8.19 -26.71
CA VAL A 113 -15.30 -9.26 -25.91
C VAL A 113 -16.03 -10.57 -26.24
N GLU A 114 -15.27 -11.57 -26.69
CA GLU A 114 -15.76 -12.94 -26.82
C GLU A 114 -15.64 -13.67 -25.49
N LEU A 115 -16.71 -14.31 -25.05
CA LEU A 115 -16.79 -15.16 -23.88
C LEU A 115 -16.95 -16.61 -24.32
N ARG A 116 -15.99 -17.46 -23.95
CA ARG A 116 -15.94 -18.88 -24.33
C ARG A 116 -15.97 -19.76 -23.09
N ALA A 117 -16.81 -20.78 -23.10
CA ALA A 117 -16.86 -21.81 -22.07
C ALA A 117 -17.00 -23.20 -22.72
N PRO A 118 -16.34 -24.25 -22.21
CA PRO A 118 -16.45 -25.61 -22.76
C PRO A 118 -17.91 -26.09 -22.84
N GLY A 119 -18.29 -26.67 -23.98
CA GLY A 119 -19.65 -27.18 -24.21
C GLY A 119 -20.74 -26.10 -24.33
N ARG A 120 -20.37 -24.81 -24.40
CA ARG A 120 -21.30 -23.69 -24.53
C ARG A 120 -21.04 -22.92 -25.83
N ARG A 121 -22.09 -22.31 -26.38
CA ARG A 121 -21.96 -21.38 -27.50
C ARG A 121 -21.15 -20.15 -27.07
N THR A 122 -20.26 -19.68 -27.94
CA THR A 122 -19.52 -18.42 -27.74
C THR A 122 -20.50 -17.26 -27.66
N VAL A 123 -20.31 -16.38 -26.67
CA VAL A 123 -21.11 -15.17 -26.48
C VAL A 123 -20.23 -13.96 -26.77
N THR A 124 -20.72 -13.01 -27.59
CA THR A 124 -19.95 -11.80 -27.91
C THR A 124 -20.66 -10.56 -27.41
N ILE A 125 -20.05 -9.86 -26.47
CA ILE A 125 -20.60 -8.64 -25.83
C ILE A 125 -19.79 -7.40 -26.24
N PRO A 126 -20.37 -6.19 -26.19
CA PRO A 126 -19.58 -4.96 -26.25
C PRO A 126 -18.53 -4.92 -25.13
N ALA A 127 -17.37 -4.31 -25.38
CA ALA A 127 -16.45 -3.97 -24.31
C ALA A 127 -17.15 -3.08 -23.27
N SER A 128 -16.77 -3.23 -22.00
CA SER A 128 -17.39 -2.57 -20.85
C SER A 128 -18.85 -2.96 -20.58
N ALA A 129 -19.39 -3.97 -21.26
CA ALA A 129 -20.70 -4.50 -20.91
C ALA A 129 -20.67 -5.10 -19.49
N THR A 130 -21.69 -4.79 -18.70
CA THR A 130 -21.80 -5.27 -17.33
C THR A 130 -22.04 -6.78 -17.28
N ILE A 131 -21.22 -7.48 -16.52
CA ILE A 131 -21.32 -8.90 -16.23
C ILE A 131 -21.77 -9.07 -14.78
N SER A 132 -22.88 -9.76 -14.55
CA SER A 132 -23.52 -9.85 -13.23
C SER A 132 -24.01 -11.27 -12.91
N GLY A 133 -24.12 -11.56 -11.62
CA GLY A 133 -24.62 -12.82 -11.08
C GLY A 133 -25.52 -12.60 -9.87
N ARG A 134 -26.10 -13.69 -9.34
CA ARG A 134 -26.94 -13.65 -8.12
C ARG A 134 -26.15 -13.50 -6.82
N GLY A 135 -24.83 -13.70 -6.88
CA GLY A 135 -23.93 -13.63 -5.75
C GLY A 135 -22.53 -13.23 -6.20
N PRO A 136 -21.50 -13.41 -5.36
CA PRO A 136 -20.14 -13.06 -5.72
C PRO A 136 -19.65 -13.76 -6.98
N LEU A 137 -18.95 -13.01 -7.83
CA LEU A 137 -18.32 -13.50 -9.05
C LEU A 137 -16.89 -13.94 -8.75
N SER A 138 -16.47 -15.10 -9.28
CA SER A 138 -15.06 -15.53 -9.14
C SER A 138 -14.26 -15.00 -10.32
N VAL A 139 -13.09 -14.44 -10.05
CA VAL A 139 -12.15 -13.89 -11.06
C VAL A 139 -10.81 -14.62 -10.92
N GLY A 140 -10.33 -15.19 -12.02
CA GLY A 140 -9.05 -15.88 -12.08
C GLY A 140 -7.89 -15.00 -11.64
N GLY A 141 -7.05 -15.51 -10.72
CA GLY A 141 -5.89 -14.79 -10.19
C GLY A 141 -6.21 -13.70 -9.16
N PHE A 142 -7.48 -13.43 -8.86
CA PHE A 142 -7.88 -12.44 -7.86
C PHE A 142 -8.71 -13.05 -6.71
N GLY A 143 -9.73 -13.85 -7.03
CA GLY A 143 -10.66 -14.41 -6.06
C GLY A 143 -12.10 -13.97 -6.30
N LYS A 144 -12.93 -13.96 -5.25
CA LYS A 144 -14.36 -13.63 -5.34
C LYS A 144 -14.61 -12.14 -5.11
N VAL A 145 -15.49 -11.53 -5.89
CA VAL A 145 -15.90 -10.12 -5.73
C VAL A 145 -17.41 -9.98 -5.69
N ARG A 146 -17.89 -8.97 -4.95
CA ARG A 146 -19.30 -8.56 -4.94
C ARG A 146 -19.60 -7.62 -6.12
N GLY A 147 -20.89 -7.41 -6.39
CA GLY A 147 -21.34 -6.52 -7.45
C GLY A 147 -21.21 -7.17 -8.83
N ALA A 148 -20.65 -6.42 -9.77
CA ALA A 148 -20.55 -6.80 -11.17
C ALA A 148 -19.09 -6.68 -11.68
N LEU A 149 -18.85 -7.17 -12.89
CA LEU A 149 -17.60 -6.99 -13.62
C LEU A 149 -17.85 -6.17 -14.90
N GLU A 150 -16.82 -5.48 -15.34
CA GLU A 150 -16.67 -4.94 -16.68
C GLU A 150 -15.32 -5.41 -17.23
N LEU A 151 -15.30 -5.73 -18.53
CA LEU A 151 -14.09 -6.11 -19.24
C LEU A 151 -13.89 -5.12 -20.38
N SER A 152 -12.76 -4.43 -20.40
CA SER A 152 -12.42 -3.46 -21.44
C SER A 152 -10.97 -3.63 -21.87
N ALA A 153 -10.63 -3.04 -23.02
CA ALA A 153 -9.24 -2.94 -23.43
C ALA A 153 -8.42 -2.21 -22.34
N ASP A 154 -7.19 -2.67 -22.13
CA ASP A 154 -6.16 -1.95 -21.40
C ASP A 154 -5.26 -1.20 -22.41
N ASP A 155 -4.41 -0.29 -21.94
CA ASP A 155 -3.50 0.47 -22.80
C ASP A 155 -2.40 -0.42 -23.41
N ILE A 156 -2.19 -1.61 -22.86
CA ILE A 156 -1.31 -2.63 -23.43
C ILE A 156 -2.09 -3.41 -24.50
N ASP A 157 -1.59 -3.36 -25.74
CA ASP A 157 -2.20 -4.01 -26.90
C ASP A 157 -2.52 -5.49 -26.63
N GLY A 158 -3.77 -5.87 -26.93
CA GLY A 158 -4.27 -7.23 -26.78
C GLY A 158 -4.60 -7.64 -25.34
N MET A 159 -4.42 -6.76 -24.35
CA MET A 159 -4.76 -7.04 -22.96
C MET A 159 -6.17 -6.54 -22.61
N LEU A 160 -6.84 -7.30 -21.74
CA LEU A 160 -8.09 -6.90 -21.10
C LEU A 160 -7.81 -6.51 -19.66
N GLN A 161 -8.32 -5.36 -19.25
CA GLN A 161 -8.46 -5.04 -17.84
C GLN A 161 -9.78 -5.60 -17.30
N VAL A 162 -9.70 -6.20 -16.12
CA VAL A 162 -10.86 -6.70 -15.36
C VAL A 162 -11.20 -5.68 -14.29
N VAL A 163 -12.37 -5.08 -14.42
CA VAL A 163 -12.84 -4.02 -13.52
C VAL A 163 -14.02 -4.53 -12.70
N ASN A 164 -13.93 -4.41 -11.38
CA ASN A 164 -15.04 -4.69 -10.48
C ASN A 164 -15.90 -3.44 -10.27
N ARG A 165 -17.18 -3.55 -10.60
CA ARG A 165 -18.22 -2.59 -10.25
C ARG A 165 -18.88 -2.95 -8.94
N VAL A 166 -18.59 -2.18 -7.90
CA VAL A 166 -18.99 -2.51 -6.53
C VAL A 166 -19.48 -1.27 -5.79
N GLY A 167 -20.52 -1.41 -4.98
CA GLY A 167 -20.98 -0.34 -4.11
C GLY A 167 -19.95 -0.04 -3.03
N VAL A 168 -19.83 1.22 -2.61
CA VAL A 168 -18.78 1.66 -1.67
C VAL A 168 -18.78 0.86 -0.37
N GLU A 169 -19.94 0.53 0.19
CA GLU A 169 -20.00 -0.27 1.42
C GLU A 169 -19.47 -1.70 1.23
N ASP A 170 -19.81 -2.36 0.12
CA ASP A 170 -19.29 -3.71 -0.19
C ASP A 170 -17.79 -3.69 -0.49
N TYR A 171 -17.31 -2.65 -1.17
CA TYR A 171 -15.88 -2.43 -1.41
C TYR A 171 -15.11 -2.36 -0.08
N LEU A 172 -15.61 -1.59 0.89
CA LEU A 172 -14.93 -1.40 2.17
C LEU A 172 -14.83 -2.69 2.99
N ARG A 173 -15.77 -3.63 2.83
CA ARG A 173 -15.67 -4.95 3.47
C ARG A 173 -14.41 -5.69 3.04
N GLY A 174 -14.00 -5.52 1.78
CA GLY A 174 -12.76 -6.08 1.24
C GLY A 174 -11.50 -5.24 1.49
N VAL A 175 -11.60 -4.07 2.14
CA VAL A 175 -10.49 -3.13 2.37
C VAL A 175 -10.13 -3.01 3.85
N VAL A 176 -11.10 -2.81 4.75
CA VAL A 176 -10.82 -2.36 6.13
C VAL A 176 -9.83 -3.27 6.85
N THR A 177 -9.99 -4.59 6.74
CA THR A 177 -9.05 -5.55 7.37
C THR A 177 -7.90 -6.02 6.49
N GLN A 178 -7.78 -5.44 5.30
CA GLN A 178 -6.56 -5.51 4.49
C GLN A 178 -5.60 -4.36 4.81
N GLU A 179 -6.14 -3.26 5.33
CA GLU A 179 -5.40 -2.06 5.72
C GLU A 179 -5.09 -2.03 7.23
N ALA A 180 -6.01 -2.52 8.08
CA ALA A 180 -5.83 -2.59 9.53
C ALA A 180 -5.99 -4.02 10.04
N TYR A 181 -5.30 -4.40 11.12
CA TYR A 181 -5.45 -5.76 11.65
C TYR A 181 -6.84 -5.96 12.25
N GLY A 182 -7.51 -7.07 11.92
CA GLY A 182 -8.87 -7.35 12.39
C GLY A 182 -9.01 -7.49 13.92
N SER A 183 -7.90 -7.65 14.65
CA SER A 183 -7.82 -7.70 16.12
C SER A 183 -7.75 -6.31 16.79
N TRP A 184 -7.60 -5.24 16.02
CA TRP A 184 -7.52 -3.88 16.54
C TRP A 184 -8.82 -3.41 17.19
N ARG A 185 -8.72 -2.33 17.97
CA ARG A 185 -9.86 -1.79 18.73
C ARG A 185 -10.96 -1.35 17.75
N PRO A 186 -12.25 -1.54 18.09
CA PRO A 186 -13.35 -1.15 17.21
C PRO A 186 -13.27 0.29 16.71
N ALA A 187 -12.85 1.24 17.56
CA ALA A 187 -12.69 2.65 17.18
C ALA A 187 -11.62 2.86 16.09
N ALA A 188 -10.52 2.11 16.10
CA ALA A 188 -9.50 2.19 15.06
C ALA A 188 -10.02 1.64 13.71
N LEU A 189 -10.71 0.49 13.73
CA LEU A 189 -11.33 -0.07 12.53
C LEU A 189 -12.45 0.83 11.97
N GLN A 190 -13.21 1.50 12.84
CA GLN A 190 -14.21 2.49 12.44
C GLN A 190 -13.56 3.73 11.82
N ALA A 191 -12.45 4.22 12.38
CA ALA A 191 -11.69 5.32 11.80
C ALA A 191 -11.15 4.92 10.42
N GLN A 192 -10.55 3.74 10.29
CA GLN A 192 -10.13 3.17 9.00
C GLN A 192 -11.29 3.11 8.01
N ALA A 193 -12.46 2.62 8.41
CA ALA A 193 -13.63 2.54 7.53
C ALA A 193 -14.07 3.92 7.04
N VAL A 194 -14.11 4.95 7.90
CA VAL A 194 -14.46 6.33 7.51
C VAL A 194 -13.44 6.91 6.55
N VAL A 195 -12.14 6.79 6.85
CA VAL A 195 -11.07 7.34 6.01
C VAL A 195 -10.99 6.61 4.67
N SER A 196 -11.05 5.28 4.66
CA SER A 196 -11.09 4.47 3.43
C SER A 196 -12.31 4.77 2.57
N ARG A 197 -13.48 4.99 3.19
CA ARG A 197 -14.70 5.42 2.47
C ARG A 197 -14.49 6.76 1.80
N THR A 198 -13.91 7.71 2.55
CA THR A 198 -13.69 9.07 2.06
C THR A 198 -12.66 9.07 0.94
N TYR A 199 -11.54 8.37 1.08
CA TYR A 199 -10.55 8.16 0.02
C TYR A 199 -11.24 7.60 -1.23
N ALA A 200 -12.04 6.54 -1.07
CA ALA A 200 -12.67 5.87 -2.20
C ALA A 200 -13.61 6.79 -3.00
N VAL A 201 -14.25 7.77 -2.35
CA VAL A 201 -15.19 8.68 -3.00
C VAL A 201 -14.60 10.02 -3.43
N ALA A 202 -13.56 10.50 -2.77
CA ALA A 202 -12.97 11.83 -3.03
C ALA A 202 -11.65 11.77 -3.82
N VAL A 203 -10.96 10.63 -3.83
CA VAL A 203 -9.72 10.39 -4.57
C VAL A 203 -10.01 9.41 -5.69
N VAL A 204 -10.69 9.90 -6.73
CA VAL A 204 -11.14 9.10 -7.87
C VAL A 204 -10.24 9.39 -9.07
N LYS A 205 -9.69 8.34 -9.68
CA LYS A 205 -8.83 8.42 -10.87
C LYS A 205 -9.60 8.52 -12.19
N ALA A 206 -10.93 8.65 -12.13
CA ALA A 206 -11.80 8.67 -13.30
C ALA A 206 -11.56 9.91 -14.16
N GLY A 207 -11.40 9.67 -15.46
CA GLY A 207 -11.18 10.72 -16.48
C GLY A 207 -10.25 10.25 -17.59
N THR A 208 -9.33 9.32 -17.30
CA THR A 208 -8.23 8.98 -18.23
C THR A 208 -8.07 7.48 -18.51
N VAL A 209 -8.46 6.58 -17.59
CA VAL A 209 -8.06 5.13 -17.65
C VAL A 209 -9.19 4.11 -17.43
N GLY A 210 -10.47 4.53 -17.42
CA GLY A 210 -11.62 3.61 -17.38
C GLY A 210 -12.01 3.02 -16.00
N PHE A 211 -11.23 3.26 -14.94
CA PHE A 211 -11.51 2.83 -13.57
C PHE A 211 -11.24 3.95 -12.54
N ASP A 212 -11.70 3.75 -11.30
CA ASP A 212 -11.61 4.72 -10.22
C ASP A 212 -10.48 4.40 -9.23
N GLN A 213 -10.22 3.12 -8.97
CA GLN A 213 -9.22 2.63 -8.00
C GLN A 213 -8.44 1.40 -8.49
N PHE A 214 -7.20 1.25 -8.00
CA PHE A 214 -6.46 -0.01 -8.03
C PHE A 214 -6.81 -0.87 -6.81
N ALA A 215 -6.74 -2.19 -6.96
CA ALA A 215 -6.93 -3.13 -5.86
C ALA A 215 -5.69 -3.32 -4.96
N ASP A 216 -4.60 -2.59 -5.21
CA ASP A 216 -3.32 -2.68 -4.49
C ASP A 216 -2.92 -1.33 -3.86
N THR A 217 -1.71 -1.27 -3.33
CA THR A 217 -1.14 -0.13 -2.58
C THR A 217 -1.05 1.17 -3.38
N ARG A 218 -1.23 1.15 -4.71
CA ARG A 218 -1.41 2.39 -5.50
C ARG A 218 -2.70 3.12 -5.17
N SER A 219 -3.67 2.44 -4.54
CA SER A 219 -4.86 3.04 -3.97
C SER A 219 -5.11 2.49 -2.56
N GLN A 220 -5.87 1.40 -2.44
CA GLN A 220 -6.11 0.70 -1.19
C GLN A 220 -6.11 -0.79 -1.51
N LYS A 221 -5.56 -1.59 -0.61
CA LYS A 221 -5.55 -3.04 -0.74
C LYS A 221 -6.99 -3.56 -0.65
N TYR A 222 -7.52 -4.00 -1.79
CA TYR A 222 -8.85 -4.57 -1.93
C TYR A 222 -8.74 -6.03 -2.34
N SER A 223 -9.26 -6.93 -1.52
CA SER A 223 -9.18 -8.39 -1.77
C SER A 223 -10.56 -9.02 -2.01
N GLY A 224 -11.56 -8.21 -2.39
CA GLY A 224 -12.93 -8.66 -2.60
C GLY A 224 -13.49 -9.36 -1.36
N VAL A 225 -14.21 -10.46 -1.57
CA VAL A 225 -14.80 -11.29 -0.51
C VAL A 225 -13.73 -11.91 0.38
N GLY A 226 -12.54 -12.20 -0.16
CA GLY A 226 -11.43 -12.76 0.62
C GLY A 226 -10.85 -11.80 1.65
N GLY A 227 -11.11 -10.50 1.52
CA GLY A 227 -10.69 -9.47 2.48
C GLY A 227 -11.65 -9.23 3.64
N GLU A 228 -12.86 -9.82 3.57
CA GLU A 228 -13.93 -9.60 4.55
C GLU A 228 -13.62 -10.27 5.89
N SER A 229 -14.02 -9.61 6.97
CA SER A 229 -13.92 -10.15 8.32
C SER A 229 -15.06 -9.65 9.19
N ALA A 230 -15.39 -10.38 10.25
CA ALA A 230 -16.49 -10.00 11.15
C ALA A 230 -16.24 -8.64 11.84
N SER A 231 -15.00 -8.32 12.21
CA SER A 231 -14.66 -7.03 12.83
C SER A 231 -14.66 -5.89 11.83
N GLY A 232 -14.12 -6.10 10.63
CA GLY A 232 -14.21 -5.15 9.52
C GLY A 232 -15.66 -4.82 9.16
N ASP A 233 -16.50 -5.84 8.96
CA ASP A 233 -17.92 -5.68 8.63
C ASP A 233 -18.70 -4.92 9.71
N ARG A 234 -18.39 -5.16 11.00
CA ARG A 234 -18.98 -4.38 12.10
C ARG A 234 -18.58 -2.90 12.01
N ALA A 235 -17.31 -2.60 11.73
CA ALA A 235 -16.83 -1.23 11.59
C ALA A 235 -17.44 -0.51 10.38
N VAL A 236 -17.51 -1.18 9.22
CA VAL A 236 -18.15 -0.66 8.00
C VAL A 236 -19.62 -0.32 8.28
N ARG A 237 -20.37 -1.25 8.88
CA ARG A 237 -21.79 -1.05 9.20
C ARG A 237 -22.01 0.07 10.24
N ALA A 238 -21.20 0.11 11.29
CA ALA A 238 -21.30 1.14 12.33
C ALA A 238 -21.03 2.56 11.80
N THR A 239 -20.26 2.68 10.71
CA THR A 239 -19.87 3.95 10.08
C THR A 239 -20.53 4.16 8.72
N ARG A 240 -21.60 3.41 8.39
CA ARG A 240 -22.23 3.41 7.07
C ARG A 240 -22.56 4.83 6.59
N GLY A 241 -22.05 5.16 5.41
CA GLY A 241 -22.22 6.47 4.77
C GLY A 241 -21.49 7.63 5.43
N GLN A 242 -20.67 7.41 6.45
CA GLN A 242 -19.90 8.48 7.10
C GLN A 242 -18.56 8.70 6.41
N VAL A 243 -18.27 9.95 6.10
CA VAL A 243 -17.04 10.41 5.44
C VAL A 243 -16.46 11.62 6.17
N VAL A 244 -15.20 11.91 5.91
CA VAL A 244 -14.54 13.14 6.35
C VAL A 244 -14.97 14.28 5.44
N THR A 245 -15.47 15.35 6.04
CA THR A 245 -15.95 16.52 5.31
C THR A 245 -15.27 17.80 5.78
N TYR A 246 -15.01 18.70 4.84
CA TYR A 246 -14.60 20.07 5.10
C TYR A 246 -15.61 20.99 4.41
N ARG A 247 -16.19 21.93 5.16
CA ARG A 247 -17.25 22.83 4.67
C ARG A 247 -18.39 22.08 3.95
N GLY A 248 -18.82 20.94 4.54
CA GLY A 248 -19.94 20.12 4.06
C GLY A 248 -19.66 19.24 2.85
N ARG A 249 -18.43 19.23 2.30
CA ARG A 249 -18.05 18.40 1.14
C ARG A 249 -17.06 17.32 1.57
N ALA A 250 -17.19 16.12 1.01
CA ALA A 250 -16.17 15.09 1.15
C ALA A 250 -14.86 15.58 0.54
N VAL A 251 -13.75 15.36 1.23
CA VAL A 251 -12.44 15.87 0.83
C VAL A 251 -11.40 14.76 0.66
N PRO A 252 -10.37 14.95 -0.18
CA PRO A 252 -9.24 14.03 -0.25
C PRO A 252 -8.64 13.81 1.14
N VAL A 253 -8.50 12.54 1.52
CA VAL A 253 -7.83 12.10 2.75
C VAL A 253 -6.90 10.96 2.40
N PHE A 254 -5.84 10.78 3.17
CA PHE A 254 -4.84 9.73 2.98
C PHE A 254 -4.57 9.03 4.31
N PHE A 255 -3.96 7.85 4.25
CA PHE A 255 -3.54 7.11 5.43
C PHE A 255 -2.33 6.24 5.11
N HIS A 256 -1.56 5.91 6.14
CA HIS A 256 -0.34 5.11 6.04
C HIS A 256 -0.14 4.27 7.31
N SER A 257 0.79 3.32 7.30
CA SER A 257 0.98 2.37 8.39
C SER A 257 1.40 3.02 9.72
N SER A 258 2.53 3.71 9.72
CA SER A 258 3.12 4.29 10.93
C SER A 258 3.75 5.65 10.63
N SER A 259 3.49 6.64 11.47
CA SER A 259 3.99 8.00 11.26
C SER A 259 5.44 8.16 11.68
N GLY A 260 5.88 7.40 12.70
CA GLY A 260 7.14 7.64 13.40
C GLY A 260 7.05 8.77 14.43
N GLY A 261 5.82 9.22 14.76
CA GLY A 261 5.54 10.23 15.79
C GLY A 261 4.98 11.56 15.27
N ARG A 262 4.99 11.79 13.95
CA ARG A 262 4.42 12.99 13.31
C ARG A 262 4.10 12.69 11.84
N THR A 263 2.96 13.17 11.36
CA THR A 263 2.55 13.01 9.95
C THR A 263 3.19 14.08 9.09
N ASP A 264 3.22 13.92 7.77
CA ASP A 264 3.54 15.01 6.84
C ASP A 264 2.27 15.74 6.37
N SER A 265 2.46 16.99 5.94
CA SER A 265 1.45 17.68 5.16
C SER A 265 1.40 17.09 3.74
N ALA A 266 0.26 17.20 3.05
CA ALA A 266 0.19 16.77 1.66
C ALA A 266 1.05 17.64 0.72
N ALA A 267 1.35 18.89 1.10
CA ALA A 267 2.26 19.74 0.35
C ALA A 267 3.71 19.23 0.46
N ASP A 268 4.16 18.89 1.67
CA ASP A 268 5.52 18.39 1.89
C ASP A 268 5.68 16.96 1.33
N GLY A 269 4.73 16.08 1.61
CA GLY A 269 4.84 14.66 1.28
C GLY A 269 4.48 14.30 -0.16
N PHE A 270 3.58 15.06 -0.80
CA PHE A 270 3.09 14.76 -2.14
C PHE A 270 3.22 15.92 -3.14
N GLY A 271 3.76 17.07 -2.74
CA GLY A 271 3.81 18.26 -3.59
C GLY A 271 2.44 18.82 -3.97
N MET A 272 1.39 18.48 -3.21
CA MET A 272 0.04 18.96 -3.47
C MET A 272 -0.10 20.43 -3.08
N THR A 273 -1.01 21.16 -3.74
CA THR A 273 -1.44 22.48 -3.25
C THR A 273 -1.91 22.35 -1.80
N PRO A 274 -1.44 23.21 -0.87
CA PRO A 274 -1.79 23.12 0.54
C PRO A 274 -3.29 23.00 0.77
N GLN A 275 -3.70 21.95 1.49
CA GLN A 275 -5.08 21.72 1.92
C GLN A 275 -5.15 21.91 3.45
N PRO A 276 -6.09 22.72 3.98
CA PRO A 276 -6.16 23.01 5.42
C PRO A 276 -6.30 21.80 6.34
N TRP A 277 -6.83 20.68 5.82
CA TRP A 277 -7.04 19.44 6.57
C TRP A 277 -5.96 18.37 6.33
N LEU A 278 -5.00 18.60 5.43
CA LEU A 278 -3.86 17.70 5.18
C LEU A 278 -2.56 18.40 5.57
N VAL A 279 -2.51 18.81 6.84
CA VAL A 279 -1.34 19.42 7.47
C VAL A 279 -0.62 18.39 8.32
N SER A 280 0.64 18.71 8.66
CA SER A 280 1.44 17.86 9.52
C SER A 280 1.00 17.99 10.99
N VAL A 281 0.64 16.86 11.62
CA VAL A 281 0.17 16.79 13.01
C VAL A 281 1.06 15.89 13.85
N ALA A 282 1.20 16.20 15.14
CA ALA A 282 1.87 15.33 16.09
C ALA A 282 1.06 14.04 16.30
N ASP A 283 1.75 12.91 16.42
CA ASP A 283 1.14 11.59 16.56
C ASP A 283 1.87 10.75 17.62
N PRO A 284 1.87 11.17 18.90
CA PRO A 284 2.54 10.43 19.97
C PRO A 284 1.93 9.04 20.20
N ALA A 285 0.68 8.83 19.79
CA ALA A 285 -0.01 7.55 19.91
C ALA A 285 0.54 6.49 18.94
N ASP A 286 1.30 6.87 17.91
CA ASP A 286 2.03 5.95 17.05
C ASP A 286 3.03 5.07 17.81
N ALA A 287 3.58 5.59 18.90
CA ALA A 287 4.55 4.94 19.78
C ALA A 287 3.94 3.86 20.70
N THR A 288 3.04 3.03 20.17
CA THR A 288 2.53 1.87 20.93
C THR A 288 3.59 0.77 21.00
N PRO A 289 3.68 0.02 22.12
CA PRO A 289 4.64 -1.09 22.24
C PRO A 289 4.51 -2.16 21.15
N ALA A 290 3.32 -2.32 20.59
CA ALA A 290 3.05 -3.29 19.54
C ALA A 290 3.39 -2.79 18.12
N ASN A 291 3.73 -1.51 17.93
CA ASN A 291 4.07 -0.96 16.62
C ASN A 291 5.57 -1.18 16.32
N PRO A 292 5.95 -2.15 15.47
CA PRO A 292 7.35 -2.41 15.15
C PRO A 292 7.93 -1.35 14.19
N HIS A 293 7.07 -0.46 13.66
CA HIS A 293 7.42 0.53 12.67
C HIS A 293 7.61 1.91 13.27
N HIS A 294 7.34 2.12 14.56
CA HIS A 294 7.54 3.44 15.18
C HIS A 294 9.00 3.88 15.06
N ARG A 295 9.92 2.96 15.38
CA ARG A 295 11.36 3.08 15.13
C ARG A 295 11.92 1.77 14.64
N TRP A 296 12.89 1.84 13.74
CA TRP A 296 13.54 0.67 13.19
C TRP A 296 15.01 0.95 12.86
N THR A 297 15.80 -0.12 12.78
CA THR A 297 17.17 -0.09 12.27
C THR A 297 17.33 -1.17 11.22
N GLN A 298 17.76 -0.77 10.03
CA GLN A 298 18.07 -1.68 8.94
C GLN A 298 19.58 -1.72 8.73
N ARG A 299 20.14 -2.92 8.63
CA ARG A 299 21.57 -3.14 8.33
C ARG A 299 21.67 -3.81 6.98
N ILE A 300 22.35 -3.15 6.04
CA ILE A 300 22.59 -3.69 4.70
C ILE A 300 24.10 -3.87 4.54
N ALA A 301 24.54 -5.00 4.00
CA ALA A 301 25.94 -5.16 3.59
C ALA A 301 26.33 -4.00 2.66
N LEU A 302 27.46 -3.34 2.92
CA LEU A 302 27.86 -2.14 2.17
C LEU A 302 27.92 -2.43 0.67
N ALA A 303 28.49 -3.58 0.27
CA ALA A 303 28.53 -4.03 -1.12
C ALA A 303 27.14 -4.17 -1.77
N ARG A 304 26.11 -4.57 -1.03
CA ARG A 304 24.73 -4.63 -1.53
C ARG A 304 24.17 -3.22 -1.74
N ALA A 305 24.37 -2.32 -0.78
CA ALA A 305 23.93 -0.92 -0.91
C ALA A 305 24.59 -0.27 -2.13
N GLU A 306 25.91 -0.42 -2.28
CA GLU A 306 26.62 0.11 -3.44
C GLU A 306 26.12 -0.45 -4.77
N ARG A 307 25.83 -1.76 -4.85
CA ARG A 307 25.26 -2.37 -6.07
C ARG A 307 23.90 -1.76 -6.42
N LEU A 308 23.03 -1.58 -5.43
CA LEU A 308 21.70 -0.99 -5.62
C LEU A 308 21.79 0.47 -6.12
N LEU A 309 22.67 1.27 -5.51
CA LEU A 309 22.89 2.66 -5.89
C LEU A 309 23.53 2.77 -7.28
N ARG A 310 24.51 1.91 -7.61
CA ARG A 310 25.14 1.84 -8.94
C ARG A 310 24.14 1.46 -10.03
N ALA A 311 23.24 0.52 -9.78
CA ALA A 311 22.21 0.12 -10.74
C ALA A 311 21.26 1.26 -11.14
N HIS A 312 21.13 2.29 -10.29
CA HIS A 312 20.34 3.50 -10.57
C HIS A 312 21.20 4.69 -11.05
N GLY A 313 22.50 4.48 -11.25
CA GLY A 313 23.42 5.54 -11.67
C GLY A 313 23.77 6.56 -10.58
N TRP A 314 23.45 6.28 -9.31
CA TRP A 314 23.62 7.23 -8.20
C TRP A 314 24.96 7.10 -7.47
N LEU A 315 25.80 6.15 -7.86
CA LEU A 315 27.10 5.92 -7.22
C LEU A 315 28.19 5.69 -8.28
N ARG A 316 29.31 6.40 -8.14
CA ARG A 316 30.56 6.16 -8.87
C ARG A 316 31.69 5.87 -7.88
N GLY A 317 32.46 4.82 -8.14
CA GLY A 317 33.45 4.34 -7.17
C GLY A 317 32.80 3.76 -5.90
N SER A 318 33.48 3.86 -4.76
CA SER A 318 33.00 3.33 -3.48
C SER A 318 32.16 4.35 -2.72
N LEU A 319 31.12 3.89 -2.02
CA LEU A 319 30.24 4.76 -1.22
C LEU A 319 31.03 5.35 -0.04
N THR A 320 31.05 6.67 0.05
CA THR A 320 31.72 7.41 1.14
C THR A 320 30.73 7.99 2.14
N ALA A 321 29.58 8.49 1.68
CA ALA A 321 28.56 9.06 2.55
C ALA A 321 27.16 9.04 1.91
N ILE A 322 26.14 9.11 2.76
CA ILE A 322 24.79 9.52 2.39
C ILE A 322 24.38 10.63 3.36
N GLU A 323 24.27 11.85 2.85
CA GLU A 323 24.03 13.04 3.68
C GLU A 323 22.67 13.64 3.37
N VAL A 324 21.82 13.79 4.39
CA VAL A 324 20.50 14.38 4.22
C VAL A 324 20.62 15.89 4.07
N ARG A 325 20.09 16.45 2.97
CA ARG A 325 20.13 17.89 2.67
C ARG A 325 18.91 18.64 3.20
N ALA A 326 17.73 18.04 3.04
CA ALA A 326 16.47 18.68 3.43
C ALA A 326 15.51 17.66 4.04
N ARG A 327 14.72 18.11 5.02
CA ARG A 327 13.67 17.33 5.65
C ARG A 327 12.34 18.06 5.61
N THR A 328 11.28 17.28 5.52
CA THR A 328 9.92 17.76 5.77
C THR A 328 9.75 18.08 7.25
N SER A 329 8.62 18.67 7.59
CA SER A 329 8.32 19.00 8.98
C SER A 329 8.13 17.77 9.88
N SER A 330 7.85 16.57 9.35
CA SER A 330 7.89 15.31 10.12
C SER A 330 9.29 14.69 10.24
N GLY A 331 10.29 15.27 9.59
CA GLY A 331 11.65 14.75 9.57
C GLY A 331 11.93 13.78 8.42
N ARG A 332 10.98 13.52 7.51
CA ARG A 332 11.21 12.69 6.32
C ARG A 332 12.14 13.41 5.36
N ILE A 333 13.00 12.66 4.69
CA ILE A 333 13.99 13.20 3.76
C ILE A 333 13.26 13.73 2.52
N VAL A 334 13.48 14.99 2.19
CA VAL A 334 13.09 15.55 0.89
C VAL A 334 14.18 15.21 -0.13
N THR A 335 15.42 15.59 0.18
CA THR A 335 16.60 15.27 -0.64
C THR A 335 17.79 14.83 0.20
N ALA A 336 18.63 13.98 -0.40
CA ALA A 336 19.91 13.55 0.16
C ALA A 336 21.01 13.54 -0.92
N THR A 337 22.25 13.75 -0.52
CA THR A 337 23.43 13.49 -1.34
C THR A 337 23.85 12.03 -1.17
N VAL A 338 24.06 11.32 -2.27
CA VAL A 338 24.81 10.06 -2.29
C VAL A 338 26.21 10.39 -2.81
N SER A 339 27.23 10.22 -1.96
CA SER A 339 28.61 10.55 -2.28
C SER A 339 29.42 9.27 -2.48
N GLY A 340 30.07 9.16 -3.64
CA GLY A 340 31.05 8.13 -3.93
C GLY A 340 32.43 8.73 -4.19
N SER A 341 33.46 7.88 -4.19
CA SER A 341 34.82 8.32 -4.49
C SER A 341 34.99 8.90 -5.91
N GLY A 342 34.03 8.66 -6.81
CA GLY A 342 34.00 9.21 -8.17
C GLY A 342 32.99 10.33 -8.40
N GLY A 343 32.44 10.93 -7.33
CA GLY A 343 31.50 12.05 -7.40
C GLY A 343 30.21 11.84 -6.62
N GLU A 344 29.30 12.78 -6.74
CA GLU A 344 28.06 12.84 -5.94
C GLU A 344 26.82 12.98 -6.81
N VAL A 345 25.69 12.46 -6.31
CA VAL A 345 24.37 12.62 -6.92
C VAL A 345 23.36 13.03 -5.86
N VAL A 346 22.49 13.98 -6.19
CA VAL A 346 21.35 14.35 -5.34
C VAL A 346 20.15 13.49 -5.71
N VAL A 347 19.53 12.89 -4.70
CA VAL A 347 18.37 11.99 -4.86
C VAL A 347 17.23 12.44 -3.94
N THR A 348 16.01 12.03 -4.25
CA THR A 348 14.86 12.23 -3.36
C THR A 348 14.90 11.21 -2.21
N GLY A 349 14.30 11.56 -1.06
CA GLY A 349 14.21 10.63 0.06
C GLY A 349 13.38 9.40 -0.24
N ASP A 350 12.29 9.54 -1.00
CA ASP A 350 11.39 8.43 -1.33
C ASP A 350 12.04 7.45 -2.33
N ASP A 351 12.75 7.94 -3.34
CA ASP A 351 13.49 7.08 -4.27
C ASP A 351 14.63 6.35 -3.55
N LEU A 352 15.33 7.05 -2.63
CA LEU A 352 16.36 6.44 -1.80
C LEU A 352 15.78 5.38 -0.84
N ALA A 353 14.61 5.64 -0.26
CA ALA A 353 13.87 4.67 0.55
C ALA A 353 13.52 3.42 -0.26
N PHE A 354 12.97 3.61 -1.47
CA PHE A 354 12.64 2.51 -2.37
C PHE A 354 13.87 1.67 -2.75
N VAL A 355 14.94 2.32 -3.24
CA VAL A 355 16.15 1.63 -3.73
C VAL A 355 16.87 0.87 -2.63
N LEU A 356 16.95 1.42 -1.43
CA LEU A 356 17.58 0.75 -0.29
C LEU A 356 16.62 -0.18 0.48
N GLY A 357 15.35 -0.28 0.06
CA GLY A 357 14.34 -1.12 0.70
C GLY A 357 14.01 -0.70 2.12
N GLN A 358 13.93 0.61 2.38
CA GLN A 358 13.57 1.19 3.67
C GLN A 358 12.04 1.20 3.82
N GLN A 359 11.54 1.17 5.06
CA GLN A 359 10.10 1.27 5.31
C GLN A 359 9.54 2.68 5.04
N SER A 360 10.40 3.70 5.14
CA SER A 360 10.01 5.10 4.96
C SER A 360 11.23 5.97 4.65
N SER A 361 11.00 7.21 4.23
CA SER A 361 12.01 8.26 4.07
C SER A 361 12.34 8.99 5.39
N LEU A 362 11.76 8.62 6.53
CA LEU A 362 12.18 9.09 7.86
C LEU A 362 13.40 8.26 8.29
N ALA A 363 14.58 8.69 7.84
CA ALA A 363 15.82 7.95 8.04
C ALA A 363 17.07 8.82 8.24
N SER A 364 18.13 8.19 8.77
CA SER A 364 19.51 8.65 8.80
C SER A 364 20.45 7.48 8.48
N TYR A 365 21.66 7.80 8.00
CA TYR A 365 22.60 6.82 7.44
C TYR A 365 23.95 6.90 8.14
N ALA A 366 24.57 5.75 8.38
CA ALA A 366 25.94 5.64 8.87
C ALA A 366 26.64 4.44 8.23
N ILE A 367 27.87 4.62 7.75
CA ILE A 367 28.71 3.52 7.29
C ILE A 367 29.52 3.01 8.48
N ARG A 368 29.43 1.70 8.75
CA ARG A 368 30.23 0.99 9.75
C ARG A 368 31.22 0.10 9.01
N ARG A 369 32.51 0.30 9.23
CA ARG A 369 33.59 -0.47 8.62
C ARG A 369 34.19 -1.45 9.59
#